data_AF-A0A7C1M1D0-F1
#
_entry.id   AF-A0A7C1M1D0-F1
#
_cell.length_a   1.000
_cell.length_b   1.000
_cell.length_c   1.000
_cell.angle_alpha   90.00
_cell.angle_beta   90.00
_cell.angle_gamma   90.00
#
_symmetry.space_group_name_H-M   'P 1'
#
loop_
_entity.id
_entity.type
_entity.pdbx_description
1 polymer ?
#
loop_
_entity_poly.entity_id
_entity_poly.type
_entity_poly.pdbx_seq_one_letter_code
_entity_poly.pdbx_strand_id
1 'polypeptide(L)'
;PDIREVRKLYSQKYFFIKGKFEPRPLKPLDKDLAKAIKKRKEKEHIYESLPKIDCGACGAPTCLTFAEDVVKAEAELIDCIFNLSQRFKEPSQGFSELFNKYSFRSQTKSSPKKHAKKEKQ
;
A
#
# COMPACT_ATOMS: atom_id res chain seq x y z
N PRO A 1 -11.05 36.48 1.45
CA PRO A 1 -12.17 37.05 0.66
C PRO A 1 -12.89 38.13 1.45
N ASP A 2 -13.23 39.26 0.82
CA ASP A 2 -13.99 40.34 1.46
C ASP A 2 -15.46 39.90 1.67
N ILE A 3 -15.97 40.08 2.89
CA ILE A 3 -17.35 39.78 3.27
C ILE A 3 -18.37 40.54 2.42
N ARG A 4 -18.07 41.77 2.00
CA ARG A 4 -18.98 42.59 1.18
C ARG A 4 -19.17 41.98 -0.21
N GLU A 5 -18.08 41.52 -0.80
CA GLU A 5 -18.08 40.88 -2.11
C GLU A 5 -18.82 39.55 -2.08
N VAL A 6 -18.56 38.71 -1.07
CA VAL A 6 -19.25 37.43 -0.89
C VAL A 6 -20.77 37.63 -0.74
N ARG A 7 -21.21 38.63 0.03
CA ARG A 7 -22.64 38.98 0.17
C ARG A 7 -23.27 39.39 -1.16
N LYS A 8 -22.55 40.17 -1.99
CA LYS A 8 -23.01 40.58 -3.32
C LYS A 8 -23.14 39.38 -4.26
N LEU A 9 -22.19 38.46 -4.25
CA LEU A 9 -22.25 37.24 -5.06
C LEU A 9 -23.40 36.32 -4.61
N TYR A 10 -23.65 36.21 -3.31
CA TYR A 10 -24.79 35.48 -2.77
C TYR A 10 -26.13 36.09 -3.21
N SER A 11 -26.28 37.42 -3.14
CA SER A 11 -27.50 38.09 -3.59
C SER A 11 -27.74 37.95 -5.10
N GLN A 12 -26.65 37.86 -5.87
CA GLN A 12 -26.69 37.58 -7.31
C GLN A 12 -26.93 36.10 -7.65
N LYS A 13 -27.19 35.25 -6.63
CA LYS A 13 -27.36 33.80 -6.78
C LYS A 13 -26.18 33.11 -7.48
N TYR A 14 -24.99 33.67 -7.40
CA TYR A 14 -23.79 33.15 -8.07
C TYR A 14 -23.46 31.71 -7.66
N PHE A 15 -23.68 31.37 -6.38
CA PHE A 15 -23.39 30.05 -5.82
C PHE A 15 -24.53 29.03 -5.97
N PHE A 16 -25.65 29.40 -6.59
CA PHE A 16 -26.79 28.51 -6.74
C PHE A 16 -26.61 27.65 -7.99
N ILE A 17 -26.80 26.35 -7.85
CA ILE A 17 -26.83 25.43 -8.98
C ILE A 17 -28.03 25.78 -9.85
N LYS A 18 -27.80 26.07 -11.14
CA LYS A 18 -28.83 26.54 -12.09
C LYS A 18 -29.79 25.45 -12.57
N GLY A 19 -29.48 24.18 -12.34
CA GLY A 19 -30.23 23.03 -12.87
C GLY A 19 -30.67 22.05 -11.78
N LYS A 20 -31.37 20.99 -12.20
CA LYS A 20 -31.69 19.86 -11.32
C LYS A 20 -30.43 19.00 -11.13
N PHE A 21 -30.23 18.54 -9.91
CA PHE A 21 -29.12 17.65 -9.58
C PHE A 21 -29.55 16.21 -9.88
N GLU A 22 -28.93 15.57 -10.87
CA GLU A 22 -29.21 14.18 -11.19
C GLU A 22 -28.64 13.25 -10.11
N PRO A 23 -29.36 12.17 -9.74
CA PRO A 23 -28.85 11.20 -8.79
C PRO A 23 -27.60 10.53 -9.35
N ARG A 24 -26.57 10.37 -8.52
CA ARG A 24 -25.40 9.56 -8.83
C ARG A 24 -25.67 8.14 -8.30
N PRO A 25 -26.03 7.15 -9.14
CA PRO A 25 -26.32 5.81 -8.67
C PRO A 25 -25.06 5.17 -8.07
N LEU A 26 -25.24 4.38 -7.02
CA LEU A 26 -24.17 3.59 -6.43
C LEU A 26 -23.72 2.52 -7.43
N LYS A 27 -22.40 2.37 -7.62
CA LYS A 27 -21.85 1.29 -8.45
C LYS A 27 -22.03 -0.05 -7.70
N PRO A 28 -22.66 -1.07 -8.31
CA PRO A 28 -22.75 -2.39 -7.72
C PRO A 28 -21.40 -3.13 -7.77
N LEU A 29 -21.23 -4.19 -6.98
CA LEU A 29 -20.02 -5.05 -7.00
C LEU A 29 -19.87 -5.80 -8.34
N ASP A 30 -20.98 -6.15 -8.95
CA ASP A 30 -21.05 -6.75 -10.29
C ASP A 30 -22.41 -6.45 -10.93
N LYS A 31 -22.49 -6.58 -12.26
CA LYS A 31 -23.76 -6.48 -13.00
C LYS A 31 -24.60 -7.75 -12.87
N ASP A 32 -23.93 -8.90 -12.75
CA ASP A 32 -24.57 -10.20 -12.53
C ASP A 32 -24.79 -10.46 -11.03
N LEU A 33 -26.03 -10.74 -10.64
CA LEU A 33 -26.41 -10.97 -9.25
C LEU A 33 -25.63 -12.13 -8.61
N ALA A 34 -25.43 -13.23 -9.34
CA ALA A 34 -24.72 -14.39 -8.82
C ALA A 34 -23.25 -14.05 -8.52
N LYS A 35 -22.61 -13.30 -9.44
CA LYS A 35 -21.24 -12.82 -9.26
C LYS A 35 -21.15 -11.79 -8.13
N ALA A 36 -22.12 -10.89 -8.01
CA ALA A 36 -22.16 -9.91 -6.93
C ALA A 36 -22.28 -10.58 -5.55
N ILE A 37 -23.07 -11.65 -5.42
CA ILE A 37 -23.16 -12.43 -4.18
C ILE A 37 -21.83 -13.10 -3.86
N LYS A 38 -21.16 -13.70 -4.86
CA LYS A 38 -19.83 -14.31 -4.68
C LYS A 38 -18.79 -13.28 -4.22
N LYS A 39 -18.73 -12.14 -4.90
CA LYS A 39 -17.86 -11.01 -4.54
C LYS A 39 -18.14 -10.47 -3.14
N ARG A 40 -19.40 -10.45 -2.70
CA ARG A 40 -19.74 -10.05 -1.33
C ARG A 40 -19.08 -10.97 -0.30
N LYS A 41 -19.18 -12.28 -0.48
CA LYS A 41 -18.55 -13.27 0.42
C LYS A 41 -17.02 -13.15 0.43
N GLU A 42 -16.43 -12.93 -0.75
CA GLU A 42 -14.99 -12.71 -0.88
C GLU A 42 -14.54 -11.43 -0.17
N LYS A 43 -15.33 -10.34 -0.28
CA LYS A 43 -15.08 -9.08 0.45
C LYS A 43 -15.07 -9.30 1.95
N GLU A 44 -16.06 -10.04 2.47
CA GLU A 44 -16.14 -10.37 3.91
C GLU A 44 -14.89 -11.16 4.35
N HIS A 45 -14.48 -12.16 3.58
CA HIS A 45 -13.29 -12.95 3.88
C HIS A 45 -12.00 -12.11 3.88
N ILE A 46 -11.82 -11.24 2.89
CA ILE A 46 -10.69 -10.31 2.86
C ILE A 46 -10.74 -9.38 4.07
N TYR A 47 -11.90 -8.80 4.37
CA TYR A 47 -12.07 -7.89 5.50
C TYR A 47 -11.73 -8.55 6.84
N GLU A 48 -12.02 -9.84 7.02
CA GLU A 48 -11.64 -10.61 8.20
C GLU A 48 -10.12 -10.76 8.35
N SER A 49 -9.38 -10.83 7.25
CA SER A 49 -7.91 -10.92 7.25
C SER A 49 -7.21 -9.59 7.55
N LEU A 50 -7.92 -8.47 7.46
CA LEU A 50 -7.36 -7.13 7.66
C LEU A 50 -7.29 -6.75 9.15
N PRO A 51 -6.42 -5.79 9.51
CA PRO A 51 -6.23 -5.35 10.90
C PRO A 51 -7.41 -4.57 11.49
N LYS A 52 -8.35 -4.06 10.67
CA LYS A 52 -9.56 -3.31 11.09
C LYS A 52 -9.28 -2.06 11.93
N ILE A 53 -8.19 -1.36 11.60
CA ILE A 53 -7.78 -0.11 12.28
C ILE A 53 -8.09 1.17 11.48
N ASP A 54 -8.60 1.03 10.24
CA ASP A 54 -9.01 2.14 9.37
C ASP A 54 -7.96 3.26 9.22
N CYS A 55 -6.69 2.89 9.08
CA CYS A 55 -5.57 3.83 9.05
C CYS A 55 -5.43 4.65 7.75
N GLY A 56 -6.09 4.27 6.66
CA GLY A 56 -6.04 5.01 5.39
C GLY A 56 -4.76 4.92 4.57
N ALA A 57 -3.72 4.20 5.03
CA ALA A 57 -2.40 4.18 4.37
C ALA A 57 -2.43 3.58 2.94
N CYS A 58 -3.38 2.71 2.63
CA CYS A 58 -3.58 2.13 1.30
C CYS A 58 -4.43 3.01 0.35
N GLY A 59 -4.85 4.20 0.78
CA GLY A 59 -5.68 5.12 -0.02
C GLY A 59 -7.20 4.93 0.12
N ALA A 60 -7.65 3.89 0.82
CA ALA A 60 -9.06 3.68 1.15
C ALA A 60 -9.40 4.22 2.54
N PRO A 61 -10.59 4.82 2.77
CA PRO A 61 -10.95 5.44 4.05
C PRO A 61 -11.15 4.43 5.19
N THR A 62 -11.53 3.19 4.89
CA THR A 62 -11.71 2.12 5.89
C THR A 62 -11.16 0.80 5.33
N CYS A 63 -10.84 -0.15 6.21
CA CYS A 63 -10.46 -1.51 5.85
C CYS A 63 -11.57 -2.23 5.08
N LEU A 64 -12.85 -1.93 5.38
CA LEU A 64 -13.98 -2.50 4.65
C LEU A 64 -14.05 -1.98 3.20
N THR A 65 -13.79 -0.69 3.01
CA THR A 65 -13.69 -0.09 1.66
C THR A 65 -12.52 -0.68 0.91
N PHE A 66 -11.35 -0.81 1.55
CA PHE A 66 -10.18 -1.45 0.94
C PHE A 66 -10.47 -2.90 0.49
N ALA A 67 -11.16 -3.69 1.31
CA ALA A 67 -11.57 -5.04 0.94
C ALA A 67 -12.49 -5.04 -0.31
N GLU A 68 -13.34 -4.03 -0.46
CA GLU A 68 -14.15 -3.86 -1.67
C GLU A 68 -13.32 -3.51 -2.90
N ASP A 69 -12.34 -2.62 -2.75
CA ASP A 69 -11.43 -2.20 -3.82
C ASP A 69 -10.61 -3.39 -4.34
N VAL A 70 -10.13 -4.26 -3.43
CA VAL A 70 -9.44 -5.50 -3.78
C VAL A 70 -10.34 -6.46 -4.58
N VAL A 71 -11.59 -6.66 -4.14
CA VAL A 71 -12.55 -7.53 -4.86
C VAL A 71 -12.96 -6.97 -6.23
N LYS A 72 -12.91 -5.65 -6.39
CA LYS A 72 -13.12 -4.98 -7.68
C LYS A 72 -11.87 -4.95 -8.57
N ALA A 73 -10.73 -5.47 -8.08
CA ALA A 73 -9.42 -5.37 -8.73
C ALA A 73 -8.97 -3.91 -8.97
N GLU A 74 -9.41 -2.99 -8.10
CA GLU A 74 -8.96 -1.59 -8.06
C GLU A 74 -7.75 -1.40 -7.13
N ALA A 75 -7.45 -2.39 -6.27
CA ALA A 75 -6.30 -2.44 -5.39
C ALA A 75 -5.80 -3.88 -5.20
N GLU A 76 -4.58 -4.06 -4.70
CA GLU A 76 -4.03 -5.37 -4.34
C GLU A 76 -3.89 -5.53 -2.82
N LEU A 77 -3.96 -6.76 -2.31
CA LEU A 77 -3.80 -7.03 -0.86
C LEU A 77 -2.46 -6.53 -0.30
N ILE A 78 -1.43 -6.41 -1.14
CA ILE A 78 -0.10 -5.94 -0.75
C ILE A 78 -0.04 -4.43 -0.49
N ASP A 79 -1.02 -3.67 -0.98
CA ASP A 79 -1.08 -2.22 -0.79
C ASP A 79 -1.36 -1.86 0.68
N CYS A 80 -1.89 -2.82 1.45
CA CYS A 80 -1.96 -2.68 2.89
C CYS A 80 -0.57 -2.83 3.51
N ILE A 81 -0.08 -1.79 4.18
CA ILE A 81 1.23 -1.76 4.86
C ILE A 81 1.46 -2.96 5.79
N PHE A 82 0.40 -3.47 6.43
CA PHE A 82 0.46 -4.63 7.31
C PHE A 82 0.72 -5.94 6.53
N ASN A 83 0.14 -6.06 5.35
CA ASN A 83 0.30 -7.24 4.49
C ASN A 83 1.57 -7.18 3.64
N LEU A 84 2.05 -5.98 3.32
CA LEU A 84 3.31 -5.75 2.61
C LEU A 84 4.48 -6.40 3.37
N SER A 85 4.54 -6.17 4.69
CA SER A 85 5.61 -6.69 5.55
C SER A 85 5.73 -8.22 5.54
N GLN A 86 4.61 -8.93 5.39
CA GLN A 86 4.57 -10.40 5.33
C GLN A 86 5.29 -10.93 4.09
N ARG A 87 5.14 -10.25 2.93
CA ARG A 87 5.80 -10.68 1.68
C ARG A 87 7.31 -10.45 1.68
N PHE A 88 7.81 -9.50 2.46
CA PHE A 88 9.26 -9.22 2.54
C PHE A 88 10.03 -10.23 3.43
N LYS A 89 9.35 -11.03 4.26
CA LYS A 89 10.02 -11.98 5.17
C LYS A 89 10.72 -13.13 4.44
N GLU A 90 10.14 -13.66 3.38
CA GLU A 90 10.70 -14.82 2.64
C GLU A 90 11.93 -14.44 1.79
N PRO A 91 11.91 -13.38 0.94
CA PRO A 91 13.04 -13.06 0.08
C PRO A 91 14.21 -12.45 0.87
N SER A 92 13.92 -11.76 1.98
CA SER A 92 14.97 -11.09 2.77
C SER A 92 15.92 -12.08 3.46
N GLN A 93 15.46 -13.27 3.83
CA GLN A 93 16.32 -14.30 4.44
C GLN A 93 17.36 -14.81 3.44
N GLY A 94 16.94 -15.21 2.23
CA GLY A 94 17.84 -15.66 1.18
C GLY A 94 18.79 -14.55 0.70
N PHE A 95 18.30 -13.32 0.62
CA PHE A 95 19.12 -12.16 0.29
C PHE A 95 20.16 -11.87 1.38
N SER A 96 19.79 -11.97 2.66
CA SER A 96 20.70 -11.77 3.79
C SER A 96 21.78 -12.85 3.85
N GLU A 97 21.43 -14.11 3.59
CA GLU A 97 22.39 -15.20 3.51
C GLU A 97 23.37 -15.05 2.35
N LEU A 98 22.88 -14.67 1.16
CA LEU A 98 23.72 -14.37 0.00
C LEU A 98 24.63 -13.17 0.26
N PHE A 99 24.07 -12.10 0.81
CA PHE A 99 24.79 -10.88 1.16
C PHE A 99 25.89 -11.16 2.17
N ASN A 100 25.63 -11.99 3.19
CA ASN A 100 26.64 -12.43 4.14
C ASN A 100 27.71 -13.30 3.44
N LYS A 101 27.31 -14.30 2.64
CA LYS A 101 28.25 -15.14 1.87
C LYS A 101 29.19 -14.33 0.97
N TYR A 102 28.69 -13.25 0.36
CA TYR A 102 29.50 -12.37 -0.49
C TYR A 102 30.32 -11.35 0.31
N SER A 103 29.80 -10.82 1.42
CA SER A 103 30.48 -9.84 2.28
C SER A 103 31.76 -10.41 2.91
N PHE A 104 31.83 -11.72 3.16
CA PHE A 104 33.04 -12.38 3.66
C PHE A 104 34.07 -12.70 2.58
N ARG A 105 33.76 -12.54 1.28
CA ARG A 105 34.71 -12.82 0.19
C ARG A 105 35.69 -11.67 -0.08
N SER A 106 35.53 -10.52 0.58
CA SER A 106 36.35 -9.33 0.38
C SER A 106 37.53 -9.18 1.37
N GLN A 107 37.71 -10.08 2.35
CA GLN A 107 38.79 -9.98 3.35
C GLN A 107 39.97 -10.97 3.21
N THR A 108 40.25 -11.49 2.02
CA THR A 108 41.49 -12.27 1.78
C THR A 108 42.49 -11.57 0.86
N LYS A 109 42.79 -10.29 1.12
CA LYS A 109 44.06 -9.66 0.69
C LYS A 109 44.58 -8.66 1.73
N SER A 110 45.10 -9.15 2.84
CA SER A 110 46.24 -8.52 3.52
C SER A 110 47.12 -9.61 4.13
N SER A 111 48.31 -9.74 3.58
CA SER A 111 49.30 -10.78 3.85
C SER A 111 49.88 -10.67 5.27
N PRO A 112 50.28 -11.77 5.93
CA PRO A 112 51.13 -11.69 7.12
C PRO A 112 52.58 -11.44 6.67
N LYS A 113 53.13 -10.24 6.89
CA LYS A 113 54.58 -10.02 6.79
C LYS A 113 55.26 -10.60 8.04
N LYS A 114 55.58 -11.90 8.02
CA LYS A 114 56.58 -12.50 8.91
C LYS A 114 57.95 -12.34 8.24
N HIS A 115 58.78 -11.42 8.76
CA HIS A 115 60.21 -11.46 8.48
C HIS A 115 60.84 -12.61 9.28
N ALA A 116 61.36 -13.62 8.59
CA ALA A 116 62.17 -14.68 9.17
C ALA A 116 63.65 -14.46 8.83
N LYS A 117 64.45 -14.37 9.91
CA LYS A 117 65.91 -14.46 10.06
C LYS A 117 66.74 -14.92 8.85
N LYS A 118 67.92 -14.31 8.68
CA LYS A 118 69.15 -15.04 8.32
C LYS A 118 70.32 -14.59 9.19
N GLU A 119 70.84 -15.55 9.94
CA GLU A 119 72.15 -15.58 10.58
C GLU A 119 73.03 -16.46 9.68
N LYS A 120 74.18 -15.96 9.23
CA LYS A 120 75.37 -16.75 8.89
C LYS A 120 76.58 -15.88 8.59
N GLN A 121 77.67 -16.27 9.26
CA GLN A 121 79.07 -15.82 9.24
C GLN A 121 79.38 -14.55 10.03
#